data_AF-A0A838SQD3-F1
#
_entry.id   AF-A0A838SQD3-F1
#
_cell.length_a   1.000
_cell.length_b   1.000
_cell.length_c   1.000
_cell.angle_alpha   90.00
_cell.angle_beta   90.00
_cell.angle_gamma   90.00
#
_symmetry.space_group_name_H-M   'P 1'
#
loop_
_entity.id
_entity.type
_entity.pdbx_description
1 polymer ?
#
loop_
_entity_poly.entity_id
_entity_poly.type
_entity_poly.pdbx_seq_one_letter_code
_entity_poly.pdbx_strand_id
1 'polypeptide(L)'
;MDHGFLSPRTGSEVVTIGRLVNAFFRWEFNSCETLVRGDEVYPIDYANACPDVAITSLHYYFPWAIKALVKWAVFCTATGRRPRLDLQTERYFAVADREDLSYDEKLATYRTLSDEHFEVERYQDFCASRLAHLDAVTLEWVSGADFDRLLVDTVRSTYPEYEHERFVAHFRGLLDLWVHDERARL
;
A
#
# COMPACT_ATOMS: atom_id res chain seq x y z
N MET A 1 -3.08 -13.87 10.84
CA MET A 1 -3.65 -12.51 10.96
C MET A 1 -5.13 -12.59 10.65
N ASP A 2 -5.98 -11.75 11.25
CA ASP A 2 -7.41 -11.66 10.87
C ASP A 2 -7.60 -10.54 9.85
N HIS A 3 -8.48 -10.75 8.88
CA HIS A 3 -8.72 -9.85 7.75
C HIS A 3 -10.23 -9.71 7.51
N GLY A 4 -10.66 -8.57 6.95
CA GLY A 4 -12.08 -8.35 6.64
C GLY A 4 -12.94 -7.88 7.82
N PHE A 5 -12.33 -7.18 8.79
CA PHE A 5 -13.03 -6.56 9.92
C PHE A 5 -13.89 -5.34 9.52
N LEU A 6 -13.68 -4.78 8.33
CA LEU A 6 -14.51 -3.71 7.78
C LEU A 6 -15.62 -4.28 6.90
N SER A 7 -16.79 -3.64 6.93
CA SER A 7 -17.83 -3.91 5.94
C SER A 7 -17.31 -3.59 4.52
N PRO A 8 -17.83 -4.24 3.46
CA PRO A 8 -17.42 -3.94 2.09
C PRO A 8 -17.56 -2.46 1.72
N ARG A 9 -18.60 -1.78 2.25
CA ARG A 9 -18.83 -0.35 2.04
C ARG A 9 -17.73 0.48 2.68
N THR A 10 -17.49 0.30 3.97
CA THR A 10 -16.48 1.03 4.74
C THR A 10 -15.07 0.77 4.18
N GLY A 11 -14.77 -0.46 3.80
CA GLY A 11 -13.50 -0.80 3.15
C GLY A 11 -13.31 -0.10 1.81
N SER A 12 -14.35 -0.04 0.98
CA SER A 12 -14.33 0.69 -0.30
C SER A 12 -14.10 2.19 -0.10
N GLU A 13 -14.74 2.78 0.90
CA GLU A 13 -14.58 4.19 1.26
C GLU A 13 -13.14 4.49 1.71
N VAL A 14 -12.58 3.70 2.65
CA VAL A 14 -11.19 3.86 3.11
C VAL A 14 -10.20 3.77 1.96
N VAL A 15 -10.34 2.78 1.08
CA VAL A 15 -9.48 2.63 -0.11
C VAL A 15 -9.63 3.80 -1.07
N THR A 16 -10.86 4.28 -1.26
CA THR A 16 -11.15 5.41 -2.16
C THR A 16 -10.56 6.70 -1.64
N ILE A 17 -10.68 6.99 -0.35
CA ILE A 17 -10.06 8.16 0.29
C ILE A 17 -8.53 8.11 0.13
N GLY A 18 -7.90 6.96 0.40
CA GLY A 18 -6.45 6.82 0.24
C GLY A 18 -5.98 7.08 -1.20
N ARG A 19 -6.70 6.54 -2.19
CA ARG A 19 -6.40 6.80 -3.62
C ARG A 19 -6.66 8.25 -4.00
N LEU A 20 -7.76 8.84 -3.53
CA LEU A 20 -8.14 10.22 -3.81
C LEU A 20 -7.06 11.18 -3.32
N VAL A 21 -6.62 11.04 -2.07
CA VAL A 21 -5.57 11.90 -1.50
C VAL A 21 -4.30 11.82 -2.35
N ASN A 22 -3.86 10.60 -2.69
CA ASN A 22 -2.67 10.39 -3.50
C ASN A 22 -2.82 10.99 -4.90
N ALA A 23 -3.95 10.78 -5.57
CA ALA A 23 -4.20 11.31 -6.90
C ALA A 23 -4.31 12.85 -6.91
N PHE A 24 -4.97 13.43 -5.90
CA PHE A 24 -5.14 14.87 -5.75
C PHE A 24 -3.80 15.59 -5.57
N PHE A 25 -2.91 15.06 -4.73
CA PHE A 25 -1.58 15.62 -4.49
C PHE A 25 -0.51 15.12 -5.48
N ARG A 26 -0.87 14.24 -6.42
CA ARG A 26 0.06 13.57 -7.35
C ARG A 26 1.17 12.79 -6.61
N TRP A 27 0.85 12.27 -5.43
CA TRP A 27 1.73 11.41 -4.67
C TRP A 27 1.61 9.97 -5.13
N GLU A 28 2.77 9.38 -5.40
CA GLU A 28 2.88 7.99 -5.84
C GLU A 28 3.13 7.05 -4.65
N PHE A 29 3.46 7.62 -3.48
CA PHE A 29 3.75 6.89 -2.26
C PHE A 29 3.45 7.73 -1.01
N ASN A 30 2.53 7.24 -0.18
CA ASN A 30 1.95 7.94 0.98
C ASN A 30 1.41 6.92 1.98
N SER A 31 1.35 7.27 3.26
CA SER A 31 0.56 6.53 4.25
C SER A 31 -0.72 7.30 4.59
N CYS A 32 -1.82 6.57 4.80
CA CYS A 32 -3.07 7.14 5.27
C CYS A 32 -3.55 6.45 6.55
N GLU A 33 -3.77 7.22 7.60
CA GLU A 33 -4.42 6.77 8.83
C GLU A 33 -5.88 7.23 8.87
N THR A 34 -6.75 6.28 9.21
CA THR A 34 -8.19 6.46 9.23
C THR A 34 -8.77 5.77 10.45
N LEU A 35 -9.50 6.52 11.28
CA LEU A 35 -10.33 5.97 12.34
C LEU A 35 -11.67 5.52 11.77
N VAL A 36 -12.14 4.36 12.21
CA VAL A 36 -13.46 3.85 11.86
C VAL A 36 -14.26 3.68 13.14
N ARG A 37 -15.46 4.30 13.20
CA ARG A 37 -16.39 4.18 14.32
C ARG A 37 -17.75 3.73 13.78
N GLY A 38 -18.08 2.45 13.98
CA GLY A 38 -19.24 1.86 13.32
C GLY A 38 -19.04 1.88 11.80
N ASP A 39 -19.94 2.54 11.08
CA ASP A 39 -19.86 2.70 9.62
C ASP A 39 -19.29 4.07 9.17
N GLU A 40 -18.82 4.88 10.11
CA GLU A 40 -18.27 6.20 9.83
C GLU A 40 -16.74 6.15 9.72
N VAL A 41 -16.22 6.85 8.70
CA VAL A 41 -14.80 6.87 8.33
C VAL A 41 -14.24 8.27 8.59
N TYR A 42 -13.18 8.36 9.40
CA TYR A 42 -12.56 9.61 9.82
C TYR A 42 -11.05 9.61 9.48
N PRO A 43 -10.62 10.23 8.38
CA PRO A 43 -9.20 10.40 8.07
C PRO A 43 -8.53 11.31 9.11
N ILE A 44 -7.46 10.87 9.77
CA ILE A 44 -6.83 11.61 10.89
C ILE A 44 -5.34 11.90 10.69
N ASP A 45 -4.66 11.14 9.82
CA ASP A 45 -3.31 11.45 9.34
C ASP A 45 -3.13 10.86 7.94
N TYR A 46 -3.74 11.51 6.95
CA TYR A 46 -3.88 10.98 5.59
C TYR A 46 -2.85 11.54 4.61
N ALA A 47 -2.00 12.47 5.04
CA ALA A 47 -1.14 13.26 4.17
C ALA A 47 0.34 13.20 4.58
N ASN A 48 0.90 11.99 4.55
CA ASN A 48 2.28 11.69 4.92
C ASN A 48 3.06 11.10 3.72
N ALA A 49 3.47 11.98 2.80
CA ALA A 49 4.18 11.60 1.59
C ALA A 49 5.55 10.98 1.90
N CYS A 50 5.90 9.91 1.18
CA CYS A 50 7.12 9.12 1.40
C CYS A 50 7.28 8.63 2.85
N PRO A 51 6.32 7.84 3.36
CA PRO A 51 6.38 7.35 4.74
C PRO A 51 7.55 6.38 4.94
N ASP A 52 7.98 6.24 6.20
CA ASP A 52 8.99 5.27 6.57
C ASP A 52 8.47 3.84 6.34
N VAL A 53 9.19 3.06 5.52
CA VAL A 53 8.92 1.63 5.28
C VAL A 53 10.01 0.82 5.93
N ALA A 54 9.75 0.38 7.17
CA ALA A 54 10.69 -0.42 7.93
C ALA A 54 10.11 -1.80 8.26
N ILE A 55 10.97 -2.82 8.22
CA ILE A 55 10.63 -4.18 8.66
C ILE A 55 10.20 -4.21 10.13
N THR A 56 10.75 -3.30 10.93
CA THR A 56 10.46 -3.08 12.36
C THR A 56 9.11 -2.40 12.62
N SER A 57 8.43 -1.93 11.58
CA SER A 57 7.13 -1.26 11.69
C SER A 57 6.03 -2.07 11.01
N LEU A 58 6.29 -2.57 9.81
CA LEU A 58 5.30 -3.30 9.01
C LEU A 58 5.31 -4.81 9.25
N HIS A 59 6.43 -5.37 9.69
CA HIS A 59 6.55 -6.79 10.07
C HIS A 59 5.97 -7.75 9.02
N TYR A 60 4.83 -8.38 9.33
CA TYR A 60 4.04 -9.24 8.44
C TYR A 60 3.70 -8.57 7.10
N TYR A 61 3.41 -7.27 7.08
CA TYR A 61 3.05 -6.53 5.87
C TYR A 61 4.25 -5.96 5.10
N PHE A 62 5.47 -6.04 5.65
CA PHE A 62 6.67 -5.50 5.00
C PHE A 62 6.92 -6.13 3.61
N PRO A 63 6.88 -7.47 3.44
CA PRO A 63 7.04 -8.09 2.13
C PRO A 63 6.02 -7.61 1.09
N TRP A 64 4.75 -7.46 1.50
CA TRP A 64 3.70 -6.97 0.62
C TRP A 64 3.97 -5.53 0.17
N ALA A 65 4.37 -4.64 1.09
CA ALA A 65 4.65 -3.25 0.79
C ALA A 65 5.82 -3.11 -0.21
N ILE A 66 6.92 -3.82 0.04
CA ILE A 66 8.08 -3.81 -0.87
C ILE A 66 7.70 -4.37 -2.24
N LYS A 67 6.94 -5.47 -2.30
CA LYS A 67 6.46 -6.05 -3.55
C LYS A 67 5.60 -5.07 -4.35
N ALA A 68 4.70 -4.35 -3.69
CA ALA A 68 3.86 -3.34 -4.33
C ALA A 68 4.70 -2.18 -4.90
N LEU A 69 5.69 -1.69 -4.14
CA LEU A 69 6.63 -0.65 -4.60
C LEU A 69 7.44 -1.11 -5.80
N VAL A 70 7.95 -2.34 -5.80
CA VAL A 70 8.68 -2.92 -6.95
C VAL A 70 7.77 -2.99 -8.17
N LYS A 71 6.53 -3.51 -8.04
CA LYS A 71 5.57 -3.55 -9.16
C LYS A 71 5.34 -2.15 -9.75
N TRP A 72 5.10 -1.16 -8.89
CA TRP A 72 4.88 0.22 -9.33
C TRP A 72 6.09 0.85 -10.02
N ALA A 73 7.28 0.69 -9.43
CA ALA A 73 8.52 1.22 -9.98
C ALA A 73 8.88 0.60 -11.34
N VAL A 74 8.72 -0.73 -11.46
CA VAL A 74 8.93 -1.44 -12.73
C VAL A 74 7.91 -0.99 -13.78
N PHE A 75 6.63 -0.87 -13.42
CA PHE A 75 5.60 -0.34 -14.32
C PHE A 75 5.96 1.05 -14.84
N CYS A 76 6.26 2.00 -13.95
CA CYS A 76 6.60 3.37 -14.34
C CYS A 76 7.83 3.41 -15.26
N THR A 77 8.86 2.64 -14.93
CA THR A 77 10.11 2.57 -15.69
C THR A 77 9.90 1.95 -17.07
N ALA A 78 9.26 0.77 -17.13
CA ALA A 78 9.08 0.01 -18.37
C ALA A 78 8.09 0.68 -19.34
N THR A 79 7.10 1.41 -18.82
CA THR A 79 6.10 2.11 -19.64
C THR A 79 6.49 3.54 -19.99
N GLY A 80 7.57 4.06 -19.39
CA GLY A 80 7.96 5.46 -19.52
C GLY A 80 6.96 6.44 -18.94
N ARG A 81 6.11 6.02 -17.97
CA ARG A 81 5.12 6.87 -17.32
C ARG A 81 5.80 8.13 -16.80
N ARG A 82 5.26 9.29 -17.15
CA ARG A 82 5.78 10.59 -16.73
C ARG A 82 4.92 11.15 -15.60
N PRO A 83 5.53 11.72 -14.54
CA PRO A 83 4.77 12.38 -13.50
C PRO A 83 4.00 13.56 -14.08
N ARG A 84 2.76 13.75 -13.62
CA ARG A 84 1.97 14.94 -13.94
C ARG A 84 2.14 15.94 -12.81
N LEU A 85 2.73 17.10 -13.11
CA LEU A 85 2.99 18.15 -12.11
C LEU A 85 1.76 19.00 -11.81
N ASP A 86 0.88 19.16 -12.80
CA ASP A 86 -0.40 19.85 -12.59
C ASP A 86 -1.34 18.95 -11.77
N LEU A 87 -1.73 19.47 -10.61
CA LEU A 87 -2.67 18.83 -9.69
C LEU A 87 -4.08 18.73 -10.31
N GLN A 88 -4.43 19.64 -11.22
CA GLN A 88 -5.77 19.72 -11.83
C GLN A 88 -6.88 19.80 -10.77
N THR A 89 -6.64 20.56 -9.69
CA THR A 89 -7.54 20.66 -8.53
C THR A 89 -8.95 21.11 -8.92
N GLU A 90 -9.08 21.89 -10.00
CA GLU A 90 -10.36 22.29 -10.59
C GLU A 90 -11.29 21.10 -10.88
N ARG A 91 -10.77 19.94 -11.33
CA ARG A 91 -11.58 18.75 -11.62
C ARG A 91 -12.19 18.18 -10.34
N TYR A 92 -11.48 18.27 -9.22
CA TYR A 92 -11.94 17.77 -7.94
C TYR A 92 -12.94 18.75 -7.30
N PHE A 93 -12.68 20.05 -7.34
CA PHE A 93 -13.63 21.06 -6.84
C PHE A 93 -14.92 21.07 -7.65
N ALA A 94 -14.86 20.86 -8.96
CA ALA A 94 -16.05 20.70 -9.78
C ALA A 94 -16.94 19.52 -9.36
N VAL A 95 -16.39 18.47 -8.73
CA VAL A 95 -17.19 17.38 -8.12
C VAL A 95 -17.71 17.78 -6.75
N ALA A 96 -16.90 18.48 -5.96
CA ALA A 96 -17.29 18.98 -4.64
C ALA A 96 -18.51 19.90 -4.72
N ASP A 97 -18.54 20.80 -5.70
CA ASP A 97 -19.57 21.83 -5.92
C ASP A 97 -20.90 21.28 -6.48
N ARG A 98 -20.96 19.98 -6.84
CA ARG A 98 -22.19 19.34 -7.30
C ARG A 98 -23.15 19.10 -6.15
N GLU A 99 -24.26 19.84 -6.11
CA GLU A 99 -25.31 19.66 -5.09
C GLU A 99 -26.27 18.51 -5.41
N ASP A 100 -26.28 18.04 -6.66
CA ASP A 100 -27.13 16.95 -7.14
C ASP A 100 -26.56 15.55 -6.88
N LEU A 101 -25.30 15.44 -6.42
CA LEU A 101 -24.66 14.18 -6.08
C LEU A 101 -24.66 13.93 -4.58
N SER A 102 -25.05 12.72 -4.18
CA SER A 102 -24.84 12.20 -2.82
C SER A 102 -23.36 12.01 -2.50
N TYR A 103 -23.04 11.77 -1.23
CA TYR A 103 -21.69 11.48 -0.78
C TYR A 103 -21.07 10.27 -1.51
N ASP A 104 -21.82 9.17 -1.62
CA ASP A 104 -21.35 7.94 -2.27
C ASP A 104 -21.12 8.16 -3.78
N GLU A 105 -21.96 8.96 -4.43
CA GLU A 105 -21.80 9.32 -5.85
C GLU A 105 -20.58 10.24 -6.07
N LYS A 106 -20.31 11.16 -5.14
CA LYS A 106 -19.08 11.96 -5.16
C LYS A 106 -17.85 11.07 -4.99
N LEU A 107 -17.85 10.15 -4.02
CA LEU A 107 -16.75 9.20 -3.82
C LEU A 107 -16.51 8.33 -5.05
N ALA A 108 -17.56 7.82 -5.70
CA ALA A 108 -17.44 7.06 -6.94
C ALA A 108 -16.82 7.92 -8.07
N THR A 109 -17.22 9.18 -8.18
CA THR A 109 -16.65 10.11 -9.16
C THR A 109 -15.17 10.39 -8.88
N TYR A 110 -14.81 10.62 -7.62
CA TYR A 110 -13.41 10.78 -7.19
C TYR A 110 -12.58 9.53 -7.44
N ARG A 111 -13.17 8.34 -7.26
CA ARG A 111 -12.52 7.08 -7.57
C ARG A 111 -12.15 6.97 -9.04
N THR A 112 -13.06 7.35 -9.95
CA THR A 112 -12.78 7.40 -11.39
C THR A 112 -11.60 8.33 -11.71
N LEU A 113 -11.57 9.54 -11.13
CA LEU A 113 -10.46 10.48 -11.32
C LEU A 113 -9.12 9.90 -10.81
N SER A 114 -9.17 9.18 -9.70
CA SER A 114 -7.98 8.56 -9.09
C SER A 114 -7.49 7.38 -9.93
N ASP A 115 -8.39 6.52 -10.40
CA ASP A 115 -8.06 5.35 -11.20
C ASP A 115 -7.53 5.75 -12.59
N GLU A 116 -8.01 6.87 -13.16
CA GLU A 116 -7.43 7.52 -14.36
C GLU A 116 -5.98 7.96 -14.10
N HIS A 117 -5.72 8.63 -12.97
CA HIS A 117 -4.38 9.12 -12.62
C HIS A 117 -3.37 7.98 -12.45
N PHE A 118 -3.76 6.89 -11.78
CA PHE A 118 -2.91 5.72 -11.55
C PHE A 118 -2.89 4.72 -12.70
N GLU A 119 -3.62 4.98 -13.79
CA GLU A 119 -3.73 4.08 -14.94
C GLU A 119 -4.07 2.64 -14.52
N VAL A 120 -5.01 2.48 -13.59
CA VAL A 120 -5.22 1.23 -12.83
C VAL A 120 -5.39 0.00 -13.73
N GLU A 121 -6.20 0.10 -14.78
CA GLU A 121 -6.42 -1.01 -15.72
C GLU A 121 -5.12 -1.41 -16.43
N ARG A 122 -4.37 -0.42 -16.93
CA ARG A 122 -3.09 -0.64 -17.61
C ARG A 122 -2.04 -1.22 -16.66
N TYR A 123 -2.00 -0.74 -15.42
CA TYR A 123 -1.12 -1.26 -14.37
C TYR A 123 -1.45 -2.72 -14.03
N GLN A 124 -2.73 -3.04 -13.87
CA GLN A 124 -3.19 -4.40 -13.56
C GLN A 124 -2.88 -5.37 -14.71
N ASP A 125 -3.16 -4.99 -15.95
CA ASP A 125 -2.80 -5.77 -17.15
C ASP A 125 -1.28 -5.99 -17.25
N PHE A 126 -0.49 -4.94 -17.01
CA PHE A 126 0.96 -5.04 -16.99
C PHE A 126 1.46 -6.02 -15.92
N CYS A 127 0.93 -5.93 -14.69
CA CYS A 127 1.31 -6.85 -13.62
C CYS A 127 0.93 -8.30 -13.95
N ALA A 128 -0.27 -8.52 -14.48
CA ALA A 128 -0.75 -9.85 -14.84
C ALA A 128 0.04 -10.46 -16.02
N SER A 129 0.41 -9.65 -17.02
CA SER A 129 1.07 -10.14 -18.23
C SER A 129 2.60 -10.19 -18.13
N ARG A 130 3.22 -9.29 -17.36
CA ARG A 130 4.70 -9.13 -17.30
C ARG A 130 5.30 -9.51 -15.95
N LEU A 131 4.54 -9.43 -14.86
CA LEU A 131 5.04 -9.62 -13.49
C LEU A 131 4.31 -10.74 -12.72
N ALA A 132 3.64 -11.66 -13.41
CA ALA A 132 2.90 -12.76 -12.78
C ALA A 132 3.75 -13.61 -11.82
N HIS A 133 5.04 -13.78 -12.15
CA HIS A 133 6.00 -14.56 -11.36
C HIS A 133 6.55 -13.82 -10.13
N LEU A 134 6.31 -12.51 -10.01
CA LEU A 134 6.94 -11.70 -8.96
C LEU A 134 6.50 -12.09 -7.55
N ASP A 135 5.29 -12.62 -7.39
CA ASP A 135 4.84 -13.13 -6.09
C ASP A 135 5.70 -14.32 -5.62
N ALA A 136 6.03 -15.26 -6.52
CA ALA A 136 6.91 -16.39 -6.22
C ALA A 136 8.35 -15.93 -5.93
N VAL A 137 8.88 -14.98 -6.70
CA VAL A 137 10.20 -14.38 -6.46
C VAL A 137 10.26 -13.69 -5.10
N THR A 138 9.21 -12.96 -4.72
CA THR A 138 9.16 -12.30 -3.41
C THR A 138 9.15 -13.32 -2.28
N LEU A 139 8.37 -14.39 -2.43
CA LEU A 139 8.31 -15.48 -1.46
C LEU A 139 9.66 -16.19 -1.30
N GLU A 140 10.33 -16.51 -2.41
CA GLU A 140 11.67 -17.12 -2.40
C GLU A 140 12.67 -16.21 -1.68
N TRP A 141 12.69 -14.92 -2.02
CA TRP A 141 13.59 -13.95 -1.39
C TRP A 141 13.36 -13.84 0.12
N VAL A 142 12.12 -13.64 0.56
CA VAL A 142 11.77 -13.41 1.97
C VAL A 142 11.99 -14.65 2.83
N SER A 143 11.82 -15.85 2.27
CA SER A 143 12.12 -17.11 2.95
C SER A 143 13.60 -17.52 2.88
N GLY A 144 14.44 -16.75 2.19
CA GLY A 144 15.85 -17.04 1.97
C GLY A 144 16.76 -16.51 3.08
N ALA A 145 17.97 -17.09 3.16
CA ALA A 145 18.98 -16.71 4.16
C ALA A 145 19.47 -15.27 4.02
N ASP A 146 19.42 -14.68 2.82
CA ASP A 146 19.82 -13.30 2.60
C ASP A 146 18.85 -12.30 3.23
N PHE A 147 17.55 -12.58 3.17
CA PHE A 147 16.54 -11.75 3.85
C PHE A 147 16.62 -11.91 5.37
N ASP A 148 16.86 -13.12 5.86
CA ASP A 148 17.10 -13.35 7.29
C ASP A 148 18.32 -12.56 7.80
N ARG A 149 19.41 -12.54 7.03
CA ARG A 149 20.58 -11.72 7.36
C ARG A 149 20.23 -10.23 7.42
N LEU A 150 19.48 -9.72 6.43
CA LEU A 150 19.00 -8.34 6.44
C LEU A 150 18.17 -8.03 7.69
N LEU A 151 17.29 -8.95 8.11
CA LEU A 151 16.49 -8.79 9.33
C LEU A 151 17.39 -8.70 10.57
N VAL A 152 18.33 -9.63 10.72
CA VAL A 152 19.23 -9.67 11.88
C VAL A 152 20.09 -8.40 11.94
N ASP A 153 20.64 -7.97 10.80
CA ASP A 153 21.44 -6.75 10.72
C ASP A 153 20.61 -5.52 11.06
N THR A 154 19.35 -5.46 10.58
CA THR A 154 18.43 -4.38 10.92
C THR A 154 18.17 -4.32 12.41
N VAL A 155 17.86 -5.47 13.05
CA VAL A 155 17.65 -5.52 14.51
C VAL A 155 18.89 -5.06 15.27
N ARG A 156 20.06 -5.54 14.86
CA ARG A 156 21.34 -5.20 15.51
C ARG A 156 21.67 -3.71 15.42
N SER A 157 21.30 -3.06 14.32
CA SER A 157 21.52 -1.63 14.11
C SER A 157 20.52 -0.73 14.84
N THR A 158 19.32 -1.25 15.14
CA THR A 158 18.19 -0.46 15.66
C THR A 158 18.00 -0.59 17.17
N TYR A 159 18.22 -1.78 17.73
CA TYR A 159 17.89 -2.08 19.13
C TYR A 159 19.14 -2.28 19.99
N PRO A 160 19.04 -2.09 21.33
CA PRO A 160 20.11 -2.46 22.25
C PRO A 160 20.42 -3.96 22.23
N GLU A 161 21.68 -4.33 22.49
CA GLU A 161 22.17 -5.72 22.40
C GLU A 161 21.34 -6.72 23.21
N TYR A 162 20.94 -6.35 24.43
CA TYR A 162 20.14 -7.22 25.31
C TYR A 162 18.71 -7.49 24.79
N GLU A 163 18.25 -6.76 23.77
CA GLU A 163 16.93 -6.95 23.15
C GLU A 163 17.00 -7.67 21.79
N HIS A 164 18.21 -7.91 21.24
CA HIS A 164 18.40 -8.45 19.89
C HIS A 164 17.70 -9.80 19.71
N GLU A 165 17.94 -10.76 20.60
CA GLU A 165 17.35 -12.10 20.48
C GLU A 165 15.82 -12.05 20.48
N ARG A 166 15.24 -11.21 21.35
CA ARG A 166 13.79 -11.02 21.45
C ARG A 166 13.21 -10.49 20.13
N PHE A 167 13.79 -9.42 19.58
CA PHE A 167 13.26 -8.81 18.36
C PHE A 167 13.52 -9.65 17.11
N VAL A 168 14.68 -10.30 17.00
CA VAL A 168 14.94 -11.25 15.92
C VAL A 168 13.91 -12.36 15.94
N ALA A 169 13.65 -12.97 17.10
CA ALA A 169 12.64 -14.03 17.22
C ALA A 169 11.23 -13.54 16.88
N HIS A 170 10.86 -12.34 17.37
CA HIS A 170 9.54 -11.76 17.12
C HIS A 170 9.30 -11.48 15.63
N PHE A 171 10.25 -10.84 14.95
CA PHE A 171 10.12 -10.47 13.54
C PHE A 171 10.17 -11.69 12.63
N ARG A 172 11.03 -12.67 12.93
CA ARG A 172 11.02 -13.96 12.22
C ARG A 172 9.65 -14.63 12.31
N GLY A 173 9.06 -14.70 13.51
CA GLY A 173 7.73 -15.29 13.66
C GLY A 173 6.64 -14.60 12.84
N LEU A 174 6.67 -13.26 12.75
CA LEU A 174 5.71 -12.51 11.92
C LEU A 174 5.93 -12.69 10.42
N LEU A 175 7.18 -12.84 9.98
CA LEU A 175 7.51 -13.09 8.58
C LEU A 175 7.26 -14.54 8.18
N ASP A 176 7.51 -15.50 9.07
CA ASP A 176 7.18 -16.91 8.86
C ASP A 176 5.67 -17.09 8.70
N LEU A 177 4.87 -16.34 9.47
CA LEU A 177 3.42 -16.27 9.27
C LEU A 177 3.06 -15.74 7.88
N TRP A 178 3.72 -14.67 7.42
CA TRP A 178 3.51 -14.16 6.06
C TRP A 178 3.93 -15.18 4.98
N VAL A 179 5.07 -15.86 5.15
CA VAL A 179 5.56 -16.90 4.24
C VAL A 179 4.57 -18.06 4.15
N HIS A 180 4.00 -18.47 5.29
CA HIS A 180 2.98 -19.52 5.34
C HIS A 180 1.72 -19.11 4.56
N ASP A 181 1.18 -17.93 4.83
CA ASP A 181 -0.02 -17.43 4.19
C ASP A 181 0.18 -17.21 2.68
N GLU A 182 1.34 -16.67 2.28
CA GLU A 182 1.67 -16.45 0.86
C GLU A 182 1.85 -17.78 0.11
N ARG A 183 2.41 -18.81 0.75
CA ARG A 183 2.47 -20.18 0.18
C ARG A 183 1.08 -20.79 -0.01
N ALA A 184 0.16 -20.55 0.91
CA ALA A 184 -1.21 -21.07 0.81
C ALA A 184 -2.03 -20.36 -0.28
N ARG A 185 -1.65 -19.12 -0.63
CA ARG A 185 -2.32 -18.30 -1.66
C ARG A 185 -1.88 -18.64 -3.09
N LEU A 186 -0.63 -19.04 -3.30
CA LEU A 186 -0.04 -19.37 -4.62
C LEU A 186 -0.38 -20.79 -5.07
#